data_AF-A0A7Y6YZL7-F1
#
_entry.id   AF-A0A7Y6YZL7-F1
#
_cell.length_a   1.000
_cell.length_b   1.000
_cell.length_c   1.000
_cell.angle_alpha   90.00
_cell.angle_beta   90.00
_cell.angle_gamma   90.00
#
_symmetry.space_group_name_H-M   'P 1'
#
loop_
_entity.id
_entity.type
_entity.pdbx_description
1 polymer ?
#
loop_
_entity_poly.entity_id
_entity_poly.type
_entity_poly.pdbx_seq_one_letter_code
_entity_poly.pdbx_strand_id
1 'polypeptide(L)'
;MSATFNNLLLEGGIAPEEVALLRHHTPKRGASAASIADLWRDDPEGFILYQDTQEKNRPILRKRRIWASFVSPNPGDTLFVGLFDAKYSNTGVADWTCPYRGDQPGEGKPVDRFSTHLRSELSEQIGKLRVDWPDSNVRTWKRKAEGLTLPVVPSTLVRQTGLPIHDADLVDALETLGFEQRSRTGKVVQMRRGDFIVYVKRETAIRPLVVHLGFLDVADSLRALGVDTVEPPRSYVNAHLREFPEYIAPHRTTVGRHGFALGVSDSNLAATIALLERASRLETDDGPVRVVAPPENPLTEKERLQAARIGQGDFRNALVVAWGGTCPLAGVDHLPLLRASHIKPWRSSTNTERLDPFNGLLLAVHVDSLFDRGLISFEDNGTQLVSNTLSQDNLDRLGIVRGAMISGLDARHGAYLAHYRAHCFVP
;
A
#
# COMPACT_ATOMS: atom_id res chain seq x y z
N MET A 1 -8.27 25.36 10.45
CA MET A 1 -6.87 25.80 10.43
C MET A 1 -6.00 24.57 10.25
N SER A 2 -5.07 24.56 9.28
CA SER A 2 -4.12 23.45 9.15
C SER A 2 -3.27 23.40 10.42
N ALA A 3 -3.25 22.26 11.11
CA ALA A 3 -2.36 22.07 12.24
C ALA A 3 -0.91 22.20 11.75
N THR A 4 -0.03 22.78 12.58
CA THR A 4 1.40 22.90 12.25
C THR A 4 2.22 22.07 13.23
N PHE A 5 3.43 21.66 12.84
CA PHE A 5 4.32 20.92 13.72
C PHE A 5 4.64 21.69 15.01
N ASN A 6 4.78 23.02 14.93
CA ASN A 6 4.99 23.85 16.11
C ASN A 6 3.78 23.86 17.07
N ASN A 7 2.56 23.78 16.54
CA ASN A 7 1.38 23.64 17.40
C ASN A 7 1.45 22.31 18.18
N LEU A 8 1.85 21.22 17.54
CA LEU A 8 2.02 19.93 18.20
C LEU A 8 3.11 19.94 19.28
N LEU A 9 4.23 20.64 19.02
CA LEU A 9 5.27 20.84 20.03
C LEU A 9 4.71 21.58 21.26
N LEU A 10 3.99 22.68 21.02
CA LEU A 10 3.41 23.50 22.09
C LEU A 10 2.34 22.74 22.88
N GLU A 11 1.48 21.96 22.21
CA GLU A 11 0.51 21.05 22.84
C GLU A 11 1.20 19.98 23.70
N GLY A 12 2.37 19.49 23.25
CA GLY A 12 3.24 18.60 24.01
C GLY A 12 4.07 19.28 25.10
N GLY A 13 3.89 20.58 25.35
CA GLY A 13 4.63 21.33 26.37
C GLY A 13 6.08 21.65 25.99
N ILE A 14 6.43 21.59 24.70
CA ILE A 14 7.79 21.79 24.20
C ILE A 14 7.88 23.13 23.47
N ALA A 15 8.79 23.99 23.92
CA ALA A 15 9.04 25.26 23.27
C ALA A 15 9.80 25.05 21.93
N PRO A 16 9.29 25.57 20.79
CA PRO A 16 9.98 25.47 19.50
C PRO A 16 11.41 26.06 19.50
N GLU A 17 11.75 26.91 20.45
CA GLU A 17 13.07 27.51 20.62
C GLU A 17 14.13 26.52 21.10
N GLU A 18 13.70 25.43 21.72
CA GLU A 18 14.56 24.37 22.22
C GLU A 18 14.79 23.24 21.19
N VAL A 19 14.00 23.25 20.11
CA VAL A 19 13.96 22.16 19.13
C VAL A 19 14.77 22.47 17.87
N ALA A 20 15.72 21.59 17.55
CA ALA A 20 16.35 21.51 16.25
C ALA A 20 15.58 20.52 15.36
N LEU A 21 15.22 20.94 14.16
CA LEU A 21 14.62 20.08 13.14
C LEU A 21 15.75 19.44 12.32
N LEU A 22 15.77 18.12 12.23
CA LEU A 22 16.72 17.33 11.46
C LEU A 22 15.98 16.58 10.36
N ARG A 23 16.23 16.95 9.10
CA ARG A 23 15.69 16.23 7.94
C ARG A 23 16.78 15.37 7.32
N HIS A 24 16.66 14.06 7.48
CA HIS A 24 17.52 13.06 6.88
C HIS A 24 17.05 12.76 5.46
N HIS A 25 17.91 13.04 4.48
CA HIS A 25 17.66 12.76 3.08
C HIS A 25 18.61 11.66 2.58
N THR A 26 18.14 10.84 1.66
CA THR A 26 18.86 9.74 1.03
C THR A 26 19.33 10.18 -0.36
N PRO A 27 20.49 10.85 -0.53
CA PRO A 27 20.92 11.34 -1.84
C PRO A 27 21.36 10.22 -2.81
N LYS A 28 21.76 9.05 -2.29
CA LYS A 28 22.11 7.83 -3.04
C LYS A 28 21.71 6.60 -2.22
N ARG A 29 21.51 5.43 -2.83
CA ARG A 29 21.31 4.19 -2.04
C ARG A 29 22.54 3.93 -1.17
N GLY A 30 22.32 3.56 0.10
CA GLY A 30 23.39 3.17 1.02
C GLY A 30 23.92 1.77 0.71
N ALA A 31 25.08 1.43 1.28
CA ALA A 31 25.69 0.11 1.12
C ALA A 31 24.98 -0.96 1.98
N SER A 32 24.52 -0.59 3.17
CA SER A 32 23.91 -1.50 4.15
C SER A 32 22.39 -1.34 4.26
N ALA A 33 21.85 -0.16 3.95
CA ALA A 33 20.40 0.10 3.86
C ALA A 33 20.08 0.89 2.59
N ALA A 34 18.95 0.58 1.94
CA ALA A 34 18.57 1.23 0.68
C ALA A 34 18.25 2.72 0.86
N SER A 35 17.73 3.12 2.02
CA SER A 35 17.51 4.51 2.43
C SER A 35 17.67 4.72 3.93
N ILE A 36 17.76 5.98 4.38
CA ILE A 36 17.76 6.28 5.83
C ILE A 36 16.39 5.98 6.45
N ALA A 37 15.31 6.06 5.66
CA ALA A 37 13.99 5.65 6.12
C ALA A 37 13.93 4.13 6.36
N ASP A 38 14.56 3.33 5.49
CA ASP A 38 14.73 1.88 5.71
C ASP A 38 15.62 1.61 6.92
N LEU A 39 16.71 2.36 7.11
CA LEU A 39 17.55 2.22 8.31
C LEU A 39 16.75 2.49 9.58
N TRP A 40 16.00 3.60 9.64
CA TRP A 40 15.13 3.91 10.79
C TRP A 40 14.07 2.83 11.06
N ARG A 41 13.52 2.23 10.00
CA ARG A 41 12.49 1.19 10.09
C ARG A 41 13.07 -0.15 10.55
N ASP A 42 14.17 -0.58 9.93
CA ASP A 42 14.67 -1.95 10.00
C ASP A 42 15.76 -2.13 11.07
N ASP A 43 16.52 -1.07 11.39
CA ASP A 43 17.57 -1.06 12.41
C ASP A 43 17.54 0.27 13.21
N PRO A 44 16.64 0.38 14.21
CA PRO A 44 16.50 1.58 15.02
C PRO A 44 17.79 1.98 15.75
N GLU A 45 18.58 1.01 16.23
CA GLU A 45 19.85 1.29 16.90
C GLU A 45 20.89 1.84 15.92
N GLY A 46 20.96 1.28 14.71
CA GLY A 46 21.76 1.82 13.63
C GLY A 46 21.33 3.22 13.23
N PHE A 47 20.03 3.51 13.22
CA PHE A 47 19.54 4.87 13.00
C PHE A 47 19.96 5.85 14.12
N ILE A 48 19.89 5.43 15.39
CA ILE A 48 20.39 6.23 16.52
C ILE A 48 21.89 6.51 16.34
N LEU A 49 22.70 5.49 16.06
CA LEU A 49 24.13 5.65 15.83
C LEU A 49 24.42 6.58 14.64
N TYR A 50 23.64 6.47 13.57
CA TYR A 50 23.72 7.34 12.41
C TYR A 50 23.40 8.80 12.76
N GLN A 51 22.27 9.07 13.45
CA GLN A 51 21.90 10.45 13.80
C GLN A 51 22.83 11.06 14.86
N ASP A 52 23.35 10.25 15.78
CA ASP A 52 24.29 10.68 16.81
C ASP A 52 25.62 11.17 16.23
N THR A 53 25.92 10.79 14.99
CA THR A 53 27.16 11.14 14.31
C THR A 53 26.94 12.30 13.34
N GLN A 54 27.50 13.47 13.65
CA GLN A 54 27.30 14.69 12.89
C GLN A 54 28.63 15.31 12.46
N GLU A 55 28.62 16.02 11.33
CA GLU A 55 29.79 16.83 10.97
C GLU A 55 30.14 17.83 12.08
N LYS A 56 31.44 18.07 12.28
CA LYS A 56 31.97 18.94 13.32
C LYS A 56 31.38 20.37 13.25
N ASN A 57 31.27 21.02 14.41
CA ASN A 57 30.97 22.44 14.56
C ASN A 57 29.61 22.83 13.98
N ARG A 58 28.53 22.18 14.47
CA ARG A 58 27.15 22.55 14.13
C ARG A 58 26.46 23.22 15.34
N PRO A 59 26.47 24.57 15.44
CA PRO A 59 25.99 25.28 16.63
C PRO A 59 24.53 25.01 16.96
N ILE A 60 23.68 24.81 15.96
CA ILE A 60 22.26 24.52 16.18
C ILE A 60 22.05 23.23 16.96
N LEU A 61 22.78 22.17 16.60
CA LEU A 61 22.69 20.86 17.23
C LEU A 61 23.29 20.86 18.64
N ARG A 62 24.29 21.72 18.89
CA ARG A 62 24.91 21.87 20.21
C ARG A 62 24.08 22.72 21.18
N LYS A 63 23.39 23.74 20.67
CA LYS A 63 22.60 24.68 21.50
C LYS A 63 21.20 24.15 21.82
N ARG A 64 20.60 23.39 20.91
CA ARG A 64 19.24 22.86 21.03
C ARG A 64 19.28 21.42 21.50
N ARG A 65 18.75 21.21 22.71
CA ARG A 65 18.81 19.93 23.41
C ARG A 65 17.75 18.94 22.96
N ILE A 66 16.79 19.38 22.16
CA ILE A 66 15.74 18.51 21.62
C ILE A 66 15.88 18.48 20.09
N TRP A 67 15.93 17.28 19.53
CA TRP A 67 15.95 17.07 18.09
C TRP A 67 14.63 16.47 17.64
N ALA A 68 13.97 17.12 16.69
CA ALA A 68 12.87 16.52 15.94
C ALA A 68 13.44 15.97 14.64
N SER A 69 13.53 14.64 14.54
CA SER A 69 14.11 13.97 13.39
C SER A 69 13.02 13.58 12.39
N PHE A 70 13.35 13.69 11.11
CA PHE A 70 12.49 13.36 9.98
C PHE A 70 13.28 12.57 8.93
N VAL A 71 12.62 11.63 8.25
CA VAL A 71 13.18 10.87 7.12
C VAL A 71 12.32 11.04 5.87
N SER A 72 12.84 10.65 4.71
CA SER A 72 12.13 10.71 3.43
C SER A 72 11.99 9.29 2.86
N PRO A 73 10.85 8.60 3.10
CA PRO A 73 10.57 7.27 2.54
C PRO A 73 10.43 7.30 1.02
N ASN A 74 9.70 8.28 0.49
CA ASN A 74 9.59 8.56 -0.94
C ASN A 74 10.10 9.97 -1.27
N PRO A 75 10.50 10.26 -2.52
CA PRO A 75 10.89 11.60 -2.93
C PRO A 75 9.81 12.64 -2.62
N GLY A 76 10.18 13.73 -1.95
CA GLY A 76 9.25 14.78 -1.52
C GLY A 76 8.64 14.54 -0.13
N ASP A 77 8.65 13.30 0.36
CA ASP A 77 8.09 12.97 1.69
C ASP A 77 9.01 13.45 2.81
N THR A 78 8.41 13.93 3.90
CA THR A 78 9.12 14.23 5.16
C THR A 78 8.32 13.66 6.32
N LEU A 79 8.66 12.43 6.69
CA LEU A 79 8.01 11.65 7.74
C LEU A 79 8.68 11.91 9.09
N PHE A 80 7.89 12.19 10.11
CA PHE A 80 8.36 12.39 11.48
C PHE A 80 8.74 11.04 12.11
N VAL A 81 9.96 10.96 12.67
CA VAL A 81 10.51 9.71 13.23
C VAL A 81 10.79 9.75 14.71
N GLY A 82 10.67 10.91 15.35
CA GLY A 82 10.74 11.05 16.80
C GLY A 82 11.25 12.38 17.29
N LEU A 83 10.97 12.65 18.56
CA LEU A 83 11.65 13.65 19.37
C LEU A 83 12.74 12.99 20.19
N PHE A 84 13.91 13.60 20.23
CA PHE A 84 15.06 13.05 20.92
C PHE A 84 15.69 14.09 21.83
N ASP A 85 15.98 13.73 23.07
CA ASP A 85 16.92 14.48 23.90
C ASP A 85 18.33 14.23 23.38
N ALA A 86 18.99 15.28 22.92
CA ALA A 86 20.32 15.24 22.35
C ALA A 86 21.33 15.92 23.28
N LYS A 87 22.34 15.17 23.69
CA LYS A 87 23.47 15.69 24.48
C LYS A 87 24.75 15.55 23.67
N TYR A 88 25.48 16.65 23.50
CA TYR A 88 26.81 16.60 22.92
C TYR A 88 27.76 15.82 23.83
N SER A 89 28.49 14.87 23.26
CA SER A 89 29.42 14.01 23.97
C SER A 89 30.86 14.49 23.75
N ASN A 90 31.38 14.39 22.52
CA ASN A 90 32.74 14.78 22.17
C ASN A 90 32.88 15.03 20.66
N THR A 91 34.06 15.52 20.25
CA THR A 91 34.49 15.55 18.85
C THR A 91 35.68 14.62 18.70
N GLY A 92 35.66 13.70 17.74
CA GLY A 92 36.75 12.75 17.52
C GLY A 92 36.68 12.10 16.13
N VAL A 93 37.71 11.34 15.77
CA VAL A 93 37.68 10.51 14.56
C VAL A 93 36.84 9.26 14.86
N ALA A 94 35.89 8.94 13.99
CA ALA A 94 35.03 7.77 14.20
C ALA A 94 35.81 6.48 13.92
N ASP A 95 35.75 5.54 14.87
CA ASP A 95 36.33 4.19 14.78
C ASP A 95 35.30 3.11 14.44
N TRP A 96 34.05 3.50 14.17
CA TRP A 96 32.95 2.61 13.76
C TRP A 96 32.58 2.78 12.29
N THR A 97 31.86 1.79 11.77
CA THR A 97 31.28 1.82 10.42
C THR A 97 29.88 2.45 10.45
N CYS A 98 29.61 3.35 9.50
CA CYS A 98 28.31 3.98 9.31
C CYS A 98 27.26 2.92 8.90
N PRO A 99 26.18 2.73 9.67
CA PRO A 99 25.19 1.67 9.42
C PRO A 99 24.35 1.89 8.15
N TYR A 100 24.39 3.09 7.57
CA TYR A 100 23.74 3.38 6.28
C TYR A 100 24.75 3.34 5.11
N ARG A 101 25.87 4.07 5.21
CA ARG A 101 26.82 4.22 4.11
C ARG A 101 27.84 3.09 4.00
N GLY A 102 28.09 2.34 5.07
CA GLY A 102 29.14 1.33 5.13
C GLY A 102 30.57 1.88 5.19
N ASP A 103 30.74 3.20 5.24
CA ASP A 103 32.02 3.90 5.37
C ASP A 103 32.33 4.31 6.82
N GLN A 104 33.57 4.71 7.11
CA GLN A 104 33.87 5.40 8.36
C GLN A 104 33.32 6.83 8.33
N PRO A 105 32.49 7.24 9.31
CA PRO A 105 31.98 8.60 9.36
C PRO A 105 33.09 9.65 9.36
N GLY A 106 32.91 10.68 8.53
CA GLY A 106 33.88 11.77 8.40
C GLY A 106 35.12 11.44 7.56
N GLU A 107 35.27 10.21 7.04
CA GLU A 107 36.39 9.80 6.17
C GLU A 107 37.76 10.14 6.78
N GLY A 108 37.95 9.82 8.07
CA GLY A 108 39.17 10.13 8.82
C GLY A 108 39.24 11.56 9.39
N LYS A 109 38.25 12.42 9.11
CA LYS A 109 38.11 13.75 9.74
C LYS A 109 37.32 13.66 11.04
N PRO A 110 37.54 14.58 12.00
CA PRO A 110 36.77 14.59 13.23
C PRO A 110 35.28 14.90 13.00
N VAL A 111 34.42 14.14 13.67
CA VAL A 111 32.96 14.28 13.72
C VAL A 111 32.52 14.65 15.14
N ASP A 112 31.41 15.37 15.27
CA ASP A 112 30.73 15.58 16.55
C ASP A 112 29.88 14.36 16.87
N ARG A 113 30.03 13.82 18.09
CA ARG A 113 29.20 12.73 18.61
C ARG A 113 28.21 13.29 19.63
N PHE A 114 26.98 12.86 19.48
CA PHE A 114 25.90 13.11 20.42
C PHE A 114 25.46 11.79 21.05
N SER A 115 24.69 11.90 22.12
CA SER A 115 23.90 10.81 22.67
C SER A 115 22.44 11.25 22.60
N THR A 116 21.64 10.54 21.81
CA THR A 116 20.21 10.80 21.67
C THR A 116 19.36 9.77 22.39
N HIS A 117 18.31 10.23 23.06
CA HIS A 117 17.31 9.37 23.71
C HIS A 117 15.92 9.75 23.24
N LEU A 118 15.14 8.76 22.82
CA LEU A 118 13.78 8.99 22.34
C LEU A 118 12.89 9.50 23.48
N ARG A 119 12.13 10.55 23.19
CA ARG A 119 11.13 11.15 24.08
C ARG A 119 9.76 10.51 23.89
N SER A 120 8.97 10.48 24.96
CA SER A 120 7.59 9.96 24.93
C SER A 120 6.62 10.96 24.33
N GLU A 121 6.92 12.26 24.38
CA GLU A 121 6.12 13.31 23.76
C GLU A 121 6.06 13.10 22.24
N LEU A 122 4.85 13.17 21.68
CA LEU A 122 4.57 12.91 20.26
C LEU A 122 4.97 11.51 19.77
N SER A 123 5.28 10.56 20.66
CA SER A 123 5.60 9.17 20.28
C SER A 123 4.49 8.52 19.43
N GLU A 124 3.23 8.82 19.71
CA GLU A 124 2.07 8.36 18.93
C GLU A 124 2.04 8.85 17.48
N GLN A 125 2.76 9.93 17.19
CA GLN A 125 2.85 10.55 15.86
C GLN A 125 4.02 10.00 15.04
N ILE A 126 4.92 9.22 15.66
CA ILE A 126 6.07 8.61 14.99
C ILE A 126 5.62 7.71 13.85
N GLY A 127 6.12 7.96 12.65
CA GLY A 127 5.73 7.25 11.43
C GLY A 127 4.37 7.65 10.86
N LYS A 128 3.49 8.27 11.66
CA LYS A 128 2.13 8.68 11.26
C LYS A 128 2.02 10.14 10.84
N LEU A 129 3.00 10.98 11.17
CA LEU A 129 2.95 12.40 10.92
C LEU A 129 3.88 12.77 9.77
N ARG A 130 3.34 13.48 8.76
CA ARG A 130 4.12 14.08 7.69
C ARG A 130 4.10 15.59 7.83
N VAL A 131 5.20 16.23 7.46
CA VAL A 131 5.28 17.69 7.37
C VAL A 131 5.52 18.10 5.94
N ASP A 132 4.84 19.16 5.51
CA ASP A 132 5.16 19.83 4.26
C ASP A 132 6.44 20.66 4.46
N TRP A 133 7.52 20.23 3.81
CA TRP A 133 8.83 20.84 3.94
C TRP A 133 9.07 21.79 2.75
N PRO A 134 9.25 23.10 2.97
CA PRO A 134 9.22 24.08 1.88
C PRO A 134 10.22 23.79 0.73
N ASP A 135 9.71 23.75 -0.51
CA ASP A 135 10.47 23.51 -1.74
C ASP A 135 11.56 24.56 -2.00
N SER A 136 11.40 25.77 -1.48
CA SER A 136 12.41 26.83 -1.60
C SER A 136 13.72 26.51 -0.88
N ASN A 137 13.77 25.44 -0.06
CA ASN A 137 14.87 25.14 0.86
C ASN A 137 15.18 23.63 1.03
N VAL A 138 14.94 22.80 0.00
CA VAL A 138 15.18 21.34 0.04
C VAL A 138 16.61 20.96 0.45
N ARG A 139 17.59 21.87 0.23
CA ARG A 139 19.02 21.65 0.54
C ARG A 139 19.43 21.92 1.99
N THR A 140 18.57 22.47 2.84
CA THR A 140 18.91 22.79 4.24
C THR A 140 18.38 21.72 5.20
N TRP A 141 19.27 20.81 5.60
CA TRP A 141 18.91 19.59 6.34
C TRP A 141 18.70 19.78 7.85
N LYS A 142 19.08 20.95 8.41
CA LYS A 142 19.04 21.24 9.86
C LYS A 142 18.53 22.65 10.09
N ARG A 143 17.46 22.83 10.86
CA ARG A 143 16.83 24.15 11.11
C ARG A 143 16.34 24.31 12.54
N LYS A 144 16.04 25.55 12.93
CA LYS A 144 15.38 25.85 14.20
C LYS A 144 13.89 25.63 14.01
N ALA A 145 13.16 25.11 15.01
CA ALA A 145 11.71 25.01 14.88
C ALA A 145 11.02 26.38 14.98
N GLU A 146 11.57 27.31 15.78
CA GLU A 146 11.07 28.69 15.88
C GLU A 146 11.08 29.41 14.51
N GLY A 147 10.04 30.20 14.24
CA GLY A 147 9.90 30.97 13.00
C GLY A 147 9.63 30.13 11.74
N LEU A 148 9.47 28.82 11.88
CA LEU A 148 9.14 27.89 10.80
C LEU A 148 7.69 27.44 10.92
N THR A 149 6.96 27.55 9.81
CA THR A 149 5.60 27.00 9.70
C THR A 149 5.68 25.73 8.88
N LEU A 150 5.48 24.58 9.53
CA LEU A 150 5.44 23.27 8.88
C LEU A 150 4.02 22.72 9.00
N PRO A 151 3.20 22.84 7.94
CA PRO A 151 1.88 22.20 7.90
C PRO A 151 2.02 20.70 8.12
N VAL A 152 1.19 20.12 8.98
CA VAL A 152 1.15 18.67 9.18
C VAL A 152 0.02 18.03 8.37
N VAL A 153 0.34 16.87 7.81
CA VAL A 153 -0.59 16.03 7.05
C VAL A 153 -0.59 14.63 7.68
N PRO A 154 -1.76 14.01 7.91
CA PRO A 154 -1.83 12.64 8.35
C PRO A 154 -1.15 11.70 7.34
N SER A 155 -0.32 10.79 7.83
CA SER A 155 0.30 9.72 7.05
C SER A 155 -0.50 8.44 7.21
N THR A 156 -0.61 7.67 6.12
CA THR A 156 -1.10 6.28 6.14
C THR A 156 0.00 5.26 6.45
N LEU A 157 1.27 5.68 6.51
CA LEU A 157 2.38 4.83 6.93
C LEU A 157 2.33 4.60 8.44
N VAL A 158 2.41 3.35 8.86
CA VAL A 158 2.59 2.95 10.25
C VAL A 158 3.99 2.34 10.38
N ARG A 159 4.76 2.75 11.39
CA ARG A 159 6.05 2.13 11.71
C ARG A 159 5.83 0.63 11.88
N GLN A 160 6.54 -0.22 11.12
CA GLN A 160 6.54 -1.65 11.40
C GLN A 160 7.12 -1.83 12.79
N THR A 161 6.32 -2.29 13.74
CA THR A 161 6.83 -2.77 15.02
C THR A 161 7.42 -4.17 14.77
N GLY A 162 8.56 -4.52 15.36
CA GLY A 162 9.14 -5.88 15.32
C GLY A 162 10.15 -6.17 14.21
N LEU A 163 11.02 -7.15 14.47
CA LEU A 163 12.04 -7.65 13.53
C LEU A 163 11.36 -8.31 12.30
N PRO A 164 11.85 -8.06 11.08
CA PRO A 164 11.39 -8.80 9.90
C PRO A 164 11.63 -10.29 10.08
N ILE A 165 10.60 -11.10 9.81
CA ILE A 165 10.72 -12.55 9.93
C ILE A 165 11.38 -13.09 8.65
N HIS A 166 12.49 -13.81 8.78
CA HIS A 166 13.12 -14.50 7.66
C HIS A 166 12.33 -15.74 7.25
N ASP A 167 12.63 -16.31 6.09
CA ASP A 167 11.84 -17.39 5.49
C ASP A 167 11.74 -18.65 6.35
N ALA A 168 12.83 -19.07 7.00
CA ALA A 168 12.82 -20.21 7.92
C ALA A 168 11.95 -19.93 9.17
N ASP A 169 12.21 -18.80 9.85
CA ASP A 169 11.49 -18.41 11.07
C ASP A 169 10.00 -18.15 10.79
N LEU A 170 9.65 -17.72 9.58
CA LEU A 170 8.25 -17.48 9.18
C LEU A 170 7.47 -18.78 9.00
N VAL A 171 8.12 -19.85 8.53
CA VAL A 171 7.48 -21.17 8.48
C VAL A 171 7.14 -21.62 9.90
N ASP A 172 8.10 -21.56 10.83
CA ASP A 172 7.91 -21.97 12.23
C ASP A 172 6.84 -21.11 12.94
N ALA A 173 6.83 -19.80 12.68
CA ALA A 173 5.81 -18.89 13.21
C ALA A 173 4.41 -19.19 12.66
N LEU A 174 4.28 -19.55 11.38
CA LEU A 174 3.02 -19.98 10.78
C LEU A 174 2.56 -21.34 11.32
N GLU A 175 3.47 -22.28 11.56
CA GLU A 175 3.15 -23.56 12.22
C GLU A 175 2.63 -23.35 13.64
N THR A 176 3.22 -22.41 14.39
CA THR A 176 2.73 -22.00 15.72
C THR A 176 1.32 -21.39 15.65
N LEU A 177 1.00 -20.70 14.56
CA LEU A 177 -0.35 -20.22 14.26
C LEU A 177 -1.27 -21.33 13.72
N GLY A 178 -0.84 -22.58 13.63
CA GLY A 178 -1.66 -23.72 13.21
C GLY A 178 -1.77 -23.89 11.69
N PHE A 179 -0.81 -23.39 10.92
CA PHE A 179 -0.67 -23.77 9.52
C PHE A 179 0.11 -25.09 9.39
N GLU A 180 -0.28 -25.91 8.44
CA GLU A 180 0.41 -27.13 8.06
C GLU A 180 1.20 -26.91 6.76
N GLN A 181 2.45 -27.38 6.71
CA GLN A 181 3.23 -27.39 5.48
C GLN A 181 2.70 -28.46 4.52
N ARG A 182 2.31 -28.08 3.29
CA ARG A 182 1.75 -29.00 2.28
C ARG A 182 2.74 -29.39 1.19
N SER A 183 3.55 -28.45 0.74
CA SER A 183 4.56 -28.70 -0.27
C SER A 183 5.76 -27.77 -0.10
N ARG A 184 6.94 -28.26 -0.49
CA ARG A 184 8.21 -27.52 -0.37
C ARG A 184 9.00 -27.64 -1.67
N THR A 185 9.42 -26.49 -2.20
CA THR A 185 10.31 -26.40 -3.36
C THR A 185 11.57 -25.63 -2.98
N GLY A 186 12.54 -25.51 -3.89
CA GLY A 186 13.71 -24.63 -3.68
C GLY A 186 13.32 -23.17 -3.45
N LYS A 187 12.22 -22.69 -4.04
CA LYS A 187 11.85 -21.27 -4.07
C LYS A 187 10.69 -20.86 -3.19
N VAL A 188 9.77 -21.78 -2.88
CA VAL A 188 8.59 -21.51 -2.07
C VAL A 188 8.21 -22.69 -1.19
N VAL A 189 7.62 -22.40 -0.04
CA VAL A 189 6.94 -23.34 0.86
C VAL A 189 5.45 -23.01 0.85
N GLN A 190 4.60 -24.03 0.70
CA GLN A 190 3.15 -23.87 0.79
C GLN A 190 2.69 -24.20 2.21
N MET A 191 2.00 -23.25 2.83
CA MET A 191 1.42 -23.37 4.16
C MET A 191 -0.10 -23.29 4.06
N ARG A 192 -0.81 -24.13 4.83
CA ARG A 192 -2.27 -24.20 4.79
C ARG A 192 -2.86 -24.32 6.18
N ARG A 193 -3.85 -23.49 6.52
CA ARG A 193 -4.64 -23.60 7.75
C ARG A 193 -6.11 -23.81 7.40
N GLY A 194 -6.58 -25.04 7.52
CA GLY A 194 -7.88 -25.47 6.99
C GLY A 194 -7.92 -25.27 5.49
N ASP A 195 -8.47 -24.13 5.08
CA ASP A 195 -8.72 -23.77 3.70
C ASP A 195 -7.93 -22.53 3.29
N PHE A 196 -7.39 -21.78 4.25
CA PHE A 196 -6.57 -20.61 3.97
C PHE A 196 -5.17 -21.03 3.52
N ILE A 197 -4.79 -20.65 2.29
CA ILE A 197 -3.51 -21.02 1.66
C ILE A 197 -2.62 -19.77 1.54
N VAL A 198 -1.38 -19.92 1.99
CA VAL A 198 -0.32 -18.93 1.82
C VAL A 198 0.96 -19.60 1.34
N TYR A 199 1.84 -18.84 0.70
CA TYR A 199 3.17 -19.29 0.31
C TYR A 199 4.24 -18.47 1.01
N VAL A 200 5.32 -19.10 1.42
CA VAL A 200 6.52 -18.44 1.95
C VAL A 200 7.61 -18.53 0.90
N LYS A 201 8.14 -17.38 0.45
CA LYS A 201 9.31 -17.33 -0.43
C LYS A 201 10.53 -17.82 0.33
N ARG A 202 11.39 -18.56 -0.37
CA ARG A 202 12.67 -18.99 0.16
C ARG A 202 13.80 -18.11 -0.38
N GLU A 203 14.88 -18.00 0.37
CA GLU A 203 16.12 -17.28 0.01
C GLU A 203 15.98 -15.74 -0.09
N THR A 204 14.91 -15.17 0.48
CA THR A 204 14.74 -13.71 0.53
C THR A 204 14.09 -13.25 1.83
N ALA A 205 14.66 -12.22 2.43
CA ALA A 205 14.07 -11.50 3.57
C ALA A 205 12.99 -10.49 3.12
N ILE A 206 12.91 -10.18 1.82
CA ILE A 206 12.06 -9.09 1.32
C ILE A 206 10.69 -9.64 0.99
N ARG A 207 9.70 -9.26 1.81
CA ARG A 207 8.28 -9.62 1.67
C ARG A 207 8.09 -11.14 1.46
N PRO A 208 8.49 -11.97 2.45
CA PRO A 208 8.55 -13.41 2.30
C PRO A 208 7.17 -14.07 2.26
N LEU A 209 6.14 -13.48 2.89
CA LEU A 209 4.78 -14.02 2.86
C LEU A 209 4.10 -13.66 1.53
N VAL A 210 3.45 -14.63 0.89
CA VAL A 210 2.72 -14.44 -0.37
C VAL A 210 1.30 -14.96 -0.21
N VAL A 211 0.34 -14.08 -0.44
CA VAL A 211 -1.09 -14.36 -0.34
C VAL A 211 -1.76 -14.23 -1.71
N HIS A 212 -3.02 -14.65 -1.81
CA HIS A 212 -3.78 -14.53 -3.05
C HIS A 212 -3.93 -13.05 -3.49
N LEU A 213 -3.96 -12.77 -4.80
CA LEU A 213 -4.14 -11.40 -5.32
C LEU A 213 -5.48 -10.76 -4.92
N GLY A 214 -6.45 -11.57 -4.51
CA GLY A 214 -7.74 -11.11 -4.00
C GLY A 214 -7.66 -10.26 -2.72
N PHE A 215 -6.50 -10.18 -2.06
CA PHE A 215 -6.27 -9.34 -0.88
C PHE A 215 -5.69 -7.95 -1.18
N LEU A 216 -5.68 -7.54 -2.45
CA LEU A 216 -5.22 -6.20 -2.85
C LEU A 216 -6.13 -5.08 -2.31
N ASP A 217 -7.41 -5.36 -2.10
CA ASP A 217 -8.41 -4.45 -1.54
C ASP A 217 -8.14 -4.09 -0.08
N VAL A 218 -7.54 -5.01 0.69
CA VAL A 218 -7.14 -4.79 2.08
C VAL A 218 -5.70 -4.31 2.22
N ALA A 219 -5.02 -3.95 1.13
CA ALA A 219 -3.63 -3.50 1.16
C ALA A 219 -3.41 -2.28 2.08
N ASP A 220 -4.34 -1.31 2.10
CA ASP A 220 -4.28 -0.17 3.03
C ASP A 220 -4.44 -0.60 4.49
N SER A 221 -5.33 -1.55 4.76
CA SER A 221 -5.51 -2.10 6.10
C SER A 221 -4.29 -2.90 6.57
N LEU A 222 -3.64 -3.63 5.66
CA LEU A 222 -2.37 -4.32 5.93
C LEU A 222 -1.25 -3.32 6.23
N ARG A 223 -1.14 -2.24 5.45
CA ARG A 223 -0.18 -1.14 5.72
C ARG A 223 -0.43 -0.49 7.07
N ALA A 224 -1.69 -0.32 7.47
CA ALA A 224 -2.05 0.20 8.78
C ALA A 224 -1.62 -0.72 9.95
N LEU A 225 -1.45 -2.03 9.70
CA LEU A 225 -0.85 -2.97 10.66
C LEU A 225 0.69 -2.97 10.63
N GLY A 226 1.30 -2.08 9.85
CA GLY A 226 2.75 -2.06 9.64
C GLY A 226 3.23 -3.23 8.78
N VAL A 227 2.41 -3.78 7.87
CA VAL A 227 2.85 -4.78 6.89
C VAL A 227 3.50 -4.07 5.70
N ASP A 228 4.68 -4.52 5.30
CA ASP A 228 5.39 -3.97 4.13
C ASP A 228 4.75 -4.51 2.84
N THR A 229 4.22 -3.60 2.03
CA THR A 229 3.58 -3.90 0.74
C THR A 229 4.27 -3.09 -0.36
N VAL A 230 4.24 -3.57 -1.61
CA VAL A 230 4.76 -2.79 -2.75
C VAL A 230 3.77 -1.68 -3.12
N GLU A 231 4.28 -0.49 -3.43
CA GLU A 231 3.49 0.64 -3.94
C GLU A 231 3.98 1.07 -5.34
N PRO A 232 3.10 1.07 -6.37
CA PRO A 232 1.76 0.49 -6.38
C PRO A 232 1.81 -1.04 -6.17
N PRO A 233 0.71 -1.69 -5.76
CA PRO A 233 0.70 -3.13 -5.53
C PRO A 233 1.14 -3.89 -6.78
N ARG A 234 2.23 -4.65 -6.67
CA ARG A 234 2.75 -5.49 -7.76
C ARG A 234 2.58 -6.96 -7.43
N SER A 235 2.19 -7.74 -8.42
CA SER A 235 2.11 -9.19 -8.31
C SER A 235 3.50 -9.83 -8.24
N TYR A 236 3.71 -10.71 -7.27
CA TYR A 236 4.80 -11.68 -7.27
C TYR A 236 4.44 -12.85 -8.20
N VAL A 237 5.37 -13.25 -9.06
CA VAL A 237 5.14 -14.27 -10.09
C VAL A 237 6.03 -15.48 -9.84
N ASN A 238 5.44 -16.66 -9.70
CA ASN A 238 6.18 -17.91 -9.57
C ASN A 238 5.33 -19.11 -10.02
N ALA A 239 5.88 -19.98 -10.87
CA ALA A 239 5.20 -21.17 -11.38
C ALA A 239 4.78 -22.18 -10.29
N HIS A 240 5.40 -22.12 -9.12
CA HIS A 240 5.11 -23.00 -7.99
C HIS A 240 3.94 -22.54 -7.10
N LEU A 241 3.30 -21.40 -7.39
CA LEU A 241 2.07 -20.96 -6.72
C LEU A 241 0.85 -21.73 -7.23
N ARG A 242 0.89 -23.07 -7.22
CA ARG A 242 -0.04 -23.98 -7.92
C ARG A 242 -1.52 -23.85 -7.53
N GLU A 243 -1.82 -23.25 -6.40
CA GLU A 243 -3.20 -23.00 -5.93
C GLU A 243 -3.67 -21.57 -6.26
N PHE A 244 -2.79 -20.72 -6.81
CA PHE A 244 -3.13 -19.37 -7.23
C PHE A 244 -3.43 -19.34 -8.73
N PRO A 245 -4.30 -18.40 -9.19
CA PRO A 245 -4.76 -18.34 -10.56
C PRO A 245 -3.62 -18.09 -11.55
N GLU A 246 -3.84 -18.60 -12.75
CA GLU A 246 -3.00 -18.39 -13.91
C GLU A 246 -3.30 -17.02 -14.53
N TYR A 247 -2.27 -16.23 -14.78
CA TYR A 247 -2.38 -14.89 -15.37
C TYR A 247 -1.26 -14.69 -16.40
N ILE A 248 -1.61 -14.00 -17.49
CA ILE A 248 -0.69 -13.63 -18.56
C ILE A 248 -0.37 -12.15 -18.40
N ALA A 249 0.86 -11.83 -17.97
CA ALA A 249 1.29 -10.45 -17.90
C ALA A 249 1.42 -9.85 -19.32
N PRO A 250 1.06 -8.57 -19.56
CA PRO A 250 1.06 -7.96 -20.90
C PRO A 250 2.41 -8.03 -21.64
N HIS A 251 3.51 -8.21 -20.90
CA HIS A 251 4.88 -8.29 -21.39
C HIS A 251 5.45 -9.72 -21.39
N ARG A 252 4.66 -10.75 -21.07
CA ARG A 252 5.10 -12.15 -21.09
C ARG A 252 4.30 -12.96 -22.10
N THR A 253 5.01 -13.82 -22.81
CA THR A 253 4.44 -14.85 -23.69
C THR A 253 4.03 -16.11 -22.95
N THR A 254 4.31 -16.21 -21.64
CA THR A 254 4.06 -17.40 -20.82
C THR A 254 3.09 -17.10 -19.69
N VAL A 255 2.18 -18.05 -19.44
CA VAL A 255 1.24 -18.05 -18.32
C VAL A 255 2.02 -18.19 -17.01
N GLY A 256 1.90 -17.22 -16.12
CA GLY A 256 2.48 -17.24 -14.78
C GLY A 256 1.40 -17.45 -13.73
N ARG A 257 1.78 -17.82 -12.51
CA ARG A 257 0.87 -17.80 -11.34
C ARG A 257 1.29 -16.67 -10.42
N HIS A 258 0.31 -15.92 -9.93
CA HIS A 258 0.53 -14.61 -9.32
C HIS A 258 0.02 -14.57 -7.87
N GLY A 259 0.76 -13.89 -7.01
CA GLY A 259 0.37 -13.63 -5.63
C GLY A 259 0.73 -12.22 -5.19
N PHE A 260 0.23 -11.80 -4.03
CA PHE A 260 0.54 -10.54 -3.38
C PHE A 260 1.57 -10.76 -2.27
N ALA A 261 2.76 -10.17 -2.40
CA ALA A 261 3.84 -10.35 -1.45
C ALA A 261 3.81 -9.32 -0.33
N LEU A 262 3.95 -9.80 0.91
CA LEU A 262 3.84 -9.08 2.17
C LEU A 262 5.10 -9.26 3.02
N GLY A 263 5.61 -8.16 3.56
CA GLY A 263 6.66 -8.15 4.57
C GLY A 263 6.04 -8.08 5.95
N VAL A 264 6.26 -9.15 6.71
CA VAL A 264 5.70 -9.36 8.04
C VAL A 264 6.81 -9.40 9.08
N SER A 265 6.46 -9.03 10.30
CA SER A 265 7.33 -9.02 11.48
C SER A 265 6.67 -9.84 12.59
N ASP A 266 7.46 -10.21 13.61
CA ASP A 266 6.94 -10.97 14.76
C ASP A 266 5.75 -10.29 15.44
N SER A 267 5.73 -8.95 15.43
CA SER A 267 4.67 -8.19 16.11
C SER A 267 3.39 -8.03 15.29
N ASN A 268 3.46 -8.14 13.95
CA ASN A 268 2.31 -7.92 13.07
C ASN A 268 1.79 -9.21 12.42
N LEU A 269 2.53 -10.32 12.47
CA LEU A 269 2.16 -11.55 11.77
C LEU A 269 0.78 -12.05 12.19
N ALA A 270 0.53 -12.18 13.50
CA ALA A 270 -0.75 -12.67 14.01
C ALA A 270 -1.94 -11.78 13.58
N ALA A 271 -1.79 -10.46 13.70
CA ALA A 271 -2.80 -9.49 13.28
C ALA A 271 -3.02 -9.51 11.75
N THR A 272 -1.94 -9.69 10.98
CA THR A 272 -1.97 -9.82 9.52
C THR A 272 -2.78 -11.04 9.11
N ILE A 273 -2.48 -12.20 9.69
CA ILE A 273 -3.23 -13.44 9.42
C ILE A 273 -4.70 -13.30 9.82
N ALA A 274 -4.99 -12.71 10.98
CA ALA A 274 -6.36 -12.47 11.43
C ALA A 274 -7.14 -11.54 10.47
N LEU A 275 -6.50 -10.46 9.99
CA LEU A 275 -7.10 -9.55 9.01
C LEU A 275 -7.39 -10.27 7.69
N LEU A 276 -6.43 -11.04 7.16
CA LEU A 276 -6.59 -11.78 5.92
C LEU A 276 -7.69 -12.84 6.03
N GLU A 277 -7.80 -13.51 7.17
CA GLU A 277 -8.88 -14.47 7.41
C GLU A 277 -10.25 -13.84 7.65
N ARG A 278 -10.29 -12.61 8.14
CA ARG A 278 -11.53 -11.83 8.19
C ARG A 278 -11.90 -11.36 6.79
N ALA A 279 -10.94 -10.84 6.02
CA ALA A 279 -11.13 -10.41 4.64
C ALA A 279 -11.50 -11.59 3.72
N SER A 280 -11.07 -12.81 4.05
CA SER A 280 -11.50 -14.01 3.34
C SER A 280 -12.99 -14.32 3.58
N ARG A 281 -13.59 -13.83 4.67
CA ARG A 281 -15.02 -13.96 4.98
C ARG A 281 -15.76 -12.68 4.60
N LEU A 282 -16.43 -12.66 3.46
CA LEU A 282 -17.37 -11.58 3.13
C LEU A 282 -18.73 -11.92 3.74
N GLU A 283 -19.37 -10.94 4.38
CA GLU A 283 -20.79 -10.98 4.65
C GLU A 283 -21.54 -10.60 3.36
N THR A 284 -22.50 -11.42 2.97
CA THR A 284 -23.47 -11.13 1.91
C THR A 284 -24.88 -11.08 2.51
N ASP A 285 -25.85 -10.57 1.75
CA ASP A 285 -27.27 -10.56 2.14
C ASP A 285 -27.82 -11.97 2.45
N ASP A 286 -27.13 -13.03 1.99
CA ASP A 286 -27.45 -14.44 2.24
C ASP A 286 -26.62 -15.09 3.38
N GLY A 287 -25.90 -14.30 4.18
CA GLY A 287 -25.13 -14.74 5.36
C GLY A 287 -23.61 -14.94 5.13
N PRO A 288 -22.87 -15.41 6.16
CA PRO A 288 -21.41 -15.51 6.08
C PRO A 288 -20.95 -16.71 5.24
N VAL A 289 -20.26 -16.46 4.12
CA VAL A 289 -19.75 -17.52 3.23
C VAL A 289 -18.26 -17.78 3.48
N ARG A 290 -17.93 -18.99 3.94
CA ARG A 290 -16.55 -19.47 4.11
C ARG A 290 -15.94 -19.94 2.77
N VAL A 291 -14.71 -19.53 2.51
CA VAL A 291 -13.84 -19.97 1.38
C VAL A 291 -13.37 -21.40 1.68
N VAL A 292 -13.55 -22.40 0.79
CA VAL A 292 -12.57 -22.94 -0.20
C VAL A 292 -13.13 -24.23 -0.81
N ALA A 293 -12.56 -24.71 -1.93
CA ALA A 293 -12.52 -26.15 -2.17
C ALA A 293 -11.28 -26.65 -2.96
N PRO A 294 -10.91 -27.94 -2.81
CA PRO A 294 -9.74 -28.63 -3.39
C PRO A 294 -10.02 -29.23 -4.80
N PRO A 295 -9.02 -29.88 -5.44
CA PRO A 295 -8.96 -30.06 -6.91
C PRO A 295 -9.83 -31.16 -7.58
N GLU A 296 -10.66 -31.93 -6.88
CA GLU A 296 -11.02 -33.29 -7.38
C GLU A 296 -12.51 -33.62 -7.64
N ASN A 297 -13.43 -32.67 -7.87
CA ASN A 297 -14.78 -33.04 -8.35
C ASN A 297 -15.51 -31.93 -9.14
N PRO A 298 -16.48 -32.24 -10.03
CA PRO A 298 -17.17 -31.25 -10.86
C PRO A 298 -18.20 -30.43 -10.05
N LEU A 299 -18.26 -29.14 -10.37
CA LEU A 299 -18.71 -28.06 -9.49
C LEU A 299 -20.26 -27.99 -9.30
N THR A 300 -20.68 -28.00 -8.03
CA THR A 300 -22.01 -27.65 -7.49
C THR A 300 -22.28 -26.14 -7.49
N GLU A 301 -23.53 -25.72 -7.22
CA GLU A 301 -23.98 -24.30 -7.15
C GLU A 301 -23.05 -23.41 -6.29
N LYS A 302 -22.53 -23.98 -5.19
CA LYS A 302 -21.59 -23.34 -4.26
C LYS A 302 -20.19 -23.11 -4.87
N GLU A 303 -19.76 -24.00 -5.74
CA GLU A 303 -18.51 -23.91 -6.48
C GLU A 303 -18.61 -22.94 -7.69
N ARG A 304 -19.81 -22.71 -8.23
CA ARG A 304 -20.08 -21.62 -9.21
C ARG A 304 -19.95 -20.24 -8.56
N LEU A 305 -20.37 -20.08 -7.31
CA LEU A 305 -20.22 -18.84 -6.52
C LEU A 305 -18.75 -18.58 -6.12
N GLN A 306 -17.96 -19.64 -5.97
CA GLN A 306 -16.52 -19.57 -5.69
C GLN A 306 -15.68 -19.24 -6.93
N ALA A 307 -16.00 -19.83 -8.08
CA ALA A 307 -15.44 -19.45 -9.39
C ALA A 307 -15.83 -18.01 -9.76
N ALA A 308 -17.04 -17.56 -9.38
CA ALA A 308 -17.45 -16.17 -9.51
C ALA A 308 -16.61 -15.21 -8.66
N ARG A 309 -16.03 -15.66 -7.52
CA ARG A 309 -15.20 -14.82 -6.62
C ARG A 309 -13.74 -14.66 -7.07
N ILE A 310 -13.06 -15.75 -7.46
CA ILE A 310 -11.72 -15.66 -8.09
C ILE A 310 -11.86 -14.93 -9.42
N GLY A 311 -12.91 -15.27 -10.16
CA GLY A 311 -13.30 -14.61 -11.38
C GLY A 311 -13.58 -13.12 -11.25
N GLN A 312 -14.30 -12.68 -10.20
CA GLN A 312 -14.56 -11.26 -9.94
C GLN A 312 -13.31 -10.51 -9.47
N GLY A 313 -12.42 -11.15 -8.70
CA GLY A 313 -11.13 -10.57 -8.31
C GLY A 313 -10.21 -10.38 -9.51
N ASP A 314 -10.07 -11.40 -10.35
CA ASP A 314 -9.25 -11.36 -11.56
C ASP A 314 -9.86 -10.43 -12.63
N PHE A 315 -11.19 -10.47 -12.80
CA PHE A 315 -11.94 -9.54 -13.64
C PHE A 315 -11.75 -8.10 -13.16
N ARG A 316 -11.90 -7.84 -11.86
CA ARG A 316 -11.65 -6.51 -11.28
C ARG A 316 -10.22 -6.06 -11.50
N ASN A 317 -9.24 -6.91 -11.24
CA ASN A 317 -7.82 -6.57 -11.44
C ASN A 317 -7.52 -6.29 -12.91
N ALA A 318 -8.06 -7.09 -13.82
CA ALA A 318 -7.95 -6.88 -15.26
C ALA A 318 -8.54 -5.51 -15.66
N LEU A 319 -9.68 -5.12 -15.08
CA LEU A 319 -10.27 -3.81 -15.30
C LEU A 319 -9.45 -2.68 -14.69
N VAL A 320 -8.93 -2.84 -13.47
CA VAL A 320 -8.02 -1.86 -12.85
C VAL A 320 -6.84 -1.59 -13.77
N VAL A 321 -6.26 -2.62 -14.38
CA VAL A 321 -5.16 -2.45 -15.33
C VAL A 321 -5.63 -1.83 -16.65
N ALA A 322 -6.72 -2.35 -17.24
CA ALA A 322 -7.22 -1.91 -18.54
C ALA A 322 -7.64 -0.43 -18.54
N TRP A 323 -8.18 0.05 -17.42
CA TRP A 323 -8.68 1.41 -17.24
C TRP A 323 -7.70 2.32 -16.48
N GLY A 324 -6.45 1.89 -16.28
CA GLY A 324 -5.42 2.71 -15.63
C GLY A 324 -5.74 3.10 -14.18
N GLY A 325 -6.51 2.26 -13.48
CA GLY A 325 -6.90 2.47 -12.09
C GLY A 325 -7.82 3.65 -11.87
N THR A 326 -8.44 4.17 -12.93
CA THR A 326 -9.24 5.41 -12.89
C THR A 326 -10.62 5.17 -13.49
N CYS A 327 -11.65 5.78 -12.91
CA CYS A 327 -12.98 5.79 -13.54
C CYS A 327 -12.94 6.61 -14.83
N PRO A 328 -13.29 6.05 -16.00
CA PRO A 328 -13.16 6.74 -17.27
C PRO A 328 -14.19 7.86 -17.47
N LEU A 329 -15.26 7.89 -16.67
CA LEU A 329 -16.27 8.94 -16.71
C LEU A 329 -16.01 10.05 -15.67
N ALA A 330 -15.79 9.67 -14.41
CA ALA A 330 -15.67 10.62 -13.29
C ALA A 330 -14.22 11.00 -12.94
N GLY A 331 -13.23 10.30 -13.47
CA GLY A 331 -11.81 10.58 -13.19
C GLY A 331 -11.33 10.18 -11.79
N VAL A 332 -12.17 9.51 -10.98
CA VAL A 332 -11.78 9.03 -9.64
C VAL A 332 -10.70 7.94 -9.77
N ASP A 333 -9.58 8.10 -9.06
CA ASP A 333 -8.42 7.20 -9.08
C ASP A 333 -8.17 6.48 -7.73
N HIS A 334 -9.04 6.71 -6.74
CA HIS A 334 -8.98 6.02 -5.46
C HIS A 334 -9.65 4.64 -5.54
N LEU A 335 -8.85 3.56 -5.70
CA LEU A 335 -9.32 2.19 -5.95
C LEU A 335 -10.45 1.67 -5.03
N PRO A 336 -10.49 1.96 -3.71
CA PRO A 336 -11.61 1.56 -2.84
C PRO A 336 -12.97 2.17 -3.24
N LEU A 337 -12.97 3.30 -3.95
CA LEU A 337 -14.16 3.96 -4.49
C LEU A 337 -14.49 3.51 -5.92
N LEU A 338 -13.75 2.55 -6.47
CA LEU A 338 -13.98 2.01 -7.81
C LEU A 338 -14.63 0.63 -7.73
N ARG A 339 -15.54 0.37 -8.67
CA ARG A 339 -16.29 -0.87 -8.85
C ARG A 339 -15.98 -1.44 -10.22
N ALA A 340 -15.85 -2.77 -10.27
CA ALA A 340 -15.71 -3.51 -11.51
C ALA A 340 -17.11 -3.91 -11.96
N SER A 341 -17.70 -3.07 -12.81
CA SER A 341 -19.09 -3.19 -13.24
C SER A 341 -19.15 -4.04 -14.51
N HIS A 342 -20.02 -5.06 -14.54
CA HIS A 342 -20.25 -5.85 -15.76
C HIS A 342 -21.11 -5.06 -16.75
N ILE A 343 -20.68 -5.00 -18.01
CA ILE A 343 -21.49 -4.37 -19.07
C ILE A 343 -22.72 -5.24 -19.34
N LYS A 344 -22.56 -6.48 -19.77
CA LYS A 344 -23.65 -7.46 -19.83
C LYS A 344 -23.85 -8.03 -18.43
N PRO A 345 -25.03 -7.86 -17.81
CA PRO A 345 -25.24 -8.26 -16.42
C PRO A 345 -24.86 -9.71 -16.16
N TRP A 346 -24.32 -9.98 -14.98
CA TRP A 346 -23.81 -11.30 -14.59
C TRP A 346 -24.85 -12.41 -14.77
N ARG A 347 -26.12 -12.13 -14.45
CA ARG A 347 -27.26 -13.05 -14.61
C ARG A 347 -27.51 -13.49 -16.05
N SER A 348 -27.16 -12.63 -17.01
CA SER A 348 -27.36 -12.86 -18.45
C SER A 348 -26.08 -13.30 -19.16
N SER A 349 -24.96 -13.33 -18.45
CA SER A 349 -23.64 -13.69 -18.98
C SER A 349 -23.33 -15.17 -18.79
N THR A 350 -22.71 -15.79 -19.79
CA THR A 350 -22.10 -17.13 -19.70
C THR A 350 -20.86 -17.10 -18.79
N ASN A 351 -20.37 -18.28 -18.40
CA ASN A 351 -19.16 -18.36 -17.55
C ASN A 351 -17.95 -17.68 -18.18
N THR A 352 -17.77 -17.75 -19.50
CA THR A 352 -16.67 -17.07 -20.20
C THR A 352 -16.87 -15.55 -20.18
N GLU A 353 -18.07 -15.06 -20.48
CA GLU A 353 -18.39 -13.63 -20.48
C GLU A 353 -18.28 -13.01 -19.08
N ARG A 354 -18.52 -13.77 -18.00
CA ARG A 354 -18.38 -13.29 -16.62
C ARG A 354 -16.94 -12.97 -16.23
N LEU A 355 -15.97 -13.58 -16.91
CA LEU A 355 -14.54 -13.43 -16.65
C LEU A 355 -13.84 -12.56 -17.71
N ASP A 356 -14.55 -12.20 -18.77
CA ASP A 356 -14.01 -11.43 -19.88
C ASP A 356 -13.82 -9.96 -19.47
N PRO A 357 -12.59 -9.40 -19.45
CA PRO A 357 -12.36 -8.00 -19.13
C PRO A 357 -13.06 -7.02 -20.07
N PHE A 358 -13.38 -7.43 -21.30
CA PHE A 358 -14.15 -6.60 -22.25
C PHE A 358 -15.64 -6.55 -21.93
N ASN A 359 -16.12 -7.40 -21.01
CA ASN A 359 -17.46 -7.32 -20.45
C ASN A 359 -17.51 -6.44 -19.20
N GLY A 360 -16.59 -5.48 -19.06
CA GLY A 360 -16.50 -4.71 -17.83
C GLY A 360 -16.01 -3.28 -17.99
N LEU A 361 -16.45 -2.44 -17.06
CA LEU A 361 -16.01 -1.05 -16.88
C LEU A 361 -15.53 -0.85 -15.45
N LEU A 362 -14.48 -0.06 -15.26
CA LEU A 362 -14.05 0.37 -13.93
C LEU A 362 -14.73 1.69 -13.58
N LEU A 363 -15.77 1.69 -12.73
CA LEU A 363 -16.62 2.85 -12.48
C LEU A 363 -16.50 3.32 -11.03
N ALA A 364 -16.61 4.63 -10.80
CA ALA A 364 -16.74 5.17 -9.44
C ALA A 364 -18.09 4.74 -8.85
N VAL A 365 -18.19 4.56 -7.53
CA VAL A 365 -19.39 4.00 -6.86
C VAL A 365 -20.72 4.64 -7.31
N HIS A 366 -20.74 5.96 -7.47
CA HIS A 366 -21.92 6.70 -7.90
C HIS A 366 -22.25 6.48 -9.39
N VAL A 367 -21.23 6.42 -10.25
CA VAL A 367 -21.38 6.11 -11.69
C VAL A 367 -21.83 4.67 -11.90
N ASP A 368 -21.23 3.72 -11.18
CA ASP A 368 -21.60 2.32 -11.14
C ASP A 368 -23.09 2.17 -10.77
N SER A 369 -23.54 2.86 -9.73
CA SER A 369 -24.94 2.83 -9.32
C SER A 369 -25.92 3.36 -10.38
N LEU A 370 -25.52 4.40 -11.13
CA LEU A 370 -26.31 4.89 -12.27
C LEU A 370 -26.32 3.89 -13.42
N PHE A 371 -25.16 3.29 -13.72
CA PHE A 371 -25.03 2.30 -14.78
C PHE A 371 -25.83 1.04 -14.43
N ASP A 372 -25.67 0.42 -13.27
CA ASP A 372 -26.43 -0.79 -12.89
C ASP A 372 -27.95 -0.63 -12.92
N ARG A 373 -28.45 0.59 -12.70
CA ARG A 373 -29.88 0.92 -12.73
C ARG A 373 -30.41 1.30 -14.12
N GLY A 374 -29.58 1.25 -15.15
CA GLY A 374 -29.98 1.64 -16.51
C GLY A 374 -30.15 3.14 -16.70
N LEU A 375 -29.69 3.97 -15.77
CA LEU A 375 -29.85 5.44 -15.84
C LEU A 375 -28.81 6.09 -16.74
N ILE A 376 -27.68 5.41 -16.98
CA ILE A 376 -26.68 5.79 -17.97
C ILE A 376 -26.25 4.56 -18.78
N SER A 377 -25.74 4.80 -19.98
CA SER A 377 -25.10 3.81 -20.84
C SER A 377 -24.04 4.51 -21.72
N PHE A 378 -23.42 3.77 -22.64
CA PHE A 378 -22.45 4.31 -23.58
C PHE A 378 -22.72 3.78 -25.00
N GLU A 379 -22.55 4.66 -25.98
CA GLU A 379 -22.42 4.28 -27.38
C GLU A 379 -21.10 3.57 -27.65
N ASP A 380 -20.97 2.89 -28.79
CA ASP A 380 -19.77 2.13 -29.14
C ASP A 380 -18.52 3.02 -29.32
N ASN A 381 -18.73 4.32 -29.59
CA ASN A 381 -17.68 5.33 -29.64
C ASN A 381 -17.34 5.96 -28.27
N GLY A 382 -17.98 5.50 -27.18
CA GLY A 382 -17.78 5.99 -25.82
C GLY A 382 -18.64 7.20 -25.44
N THR A 383 -19.52 7.69 -26.31
CA THR A 383 -20.44 8.79 -25.97
C THR A 383 -21.44 8.31 -24.91
N GLN A 384 -21.54 9.06 -23.81
CA GLN A 384 -22.47 8.75 -22.73
C GLN A 384 -23.92 8.97 -23.18
N LEU A 385 -24.76 7.99 -22.87
CA LEU A 385 -26.21 8.06 -22.92
C LEU A 385 -26.75 8.25 -21.50
N VAL A 386 -27.74 9.12 -21.35
CA VAL A 386 -28.33 9.45 -20.05
C VAL A 386 -29.84 9.36 -20.16
N SER A 387 -30.45 8.59 -19.25
CA SER A 387 -31.89 8.40 -19.15
C SER A 387 -32.63 9.72 -19.00
N ASN A 388 -33.80 9.83 -19.62
CA ASN A 388 -34.71 10.96 -19.45
C ASN A 388 -35.35 11.01 -18.05
N THR A 389 -35.25 9.92 -17.28
CA THR A 389 -35.74 9.85 -15.89
C THR A 389 -34.84 10.61 -14.91
N LEU A 390 -33.61 10.95 -15.30
CA LEU A 390 -32.64 11.65 -14.45
C LEU A 390 -32.67 13.16 -14.73
N SER A 391 -33.13 13.93 -13.74
CA SER A 391 -33.23 15.39 -13.82
C SER A 391 -31.86 16.07 -13.91
N GLN A 392 -31.83 17.27 -14.50
CA GLN A 392 -30.59 18.05 -14.62
C GLN A 392 -29.98 18.41 -13.25
N ASP A 393 -30.80 18.77 -12.26
CA ASP A 393 -30.32 19.07 -10.91
C ASP A 393 -29.64 17.85 -10.24
N ASN A 394 -30.14 16.63 -10.47
CA ASN A 394 -29.48 15.42 -9.97
C ASN A 394 -28.18 15.13 -10.74
N LEU A 395 -28.15 15.36 -12.05
CA LEU A 395 -26.92 15.24 -12.85
C LEU A 395 -25.83 16.18 -12.32
N ASP A 396 -26.19 17.44 -12.05
CA ASP A 396 -25.27 18.45 -11.53
C ASP A 396 -24.73 18.06 -10.15
N ARG A 397 -25.60 17.59 -9.24
CA ARG A 397 -25.20 17.11 -7.89
C ARG A 397 -24.30 15.88 -7.93
N LEU A 398 -24.45 15.04 -8.95
CA LEU A 398 -23.65 13.84 -9.15
C LEU A 398 -22.41 14.10 -10.01
N GLY A 399 -22.22 15.33 -10.51
CA GLY A 399 -21.09 15.69 -11.37
C GLY A 399 -21.13 15.02 -12.75
N ILE A 400 -22.31 14.68 -13.27
CA ILE A 400 -22.48 13.99 -14.55
C ILE A 400 -22.86 14.99 -15.65
N VAL A 401 -22.02 15.12 -16.66
CA VAL A 401 -22.25 16.02 -17.81
C VAL A 401 -22.84 15.23 -18.97
N ARG A 402 -24.02 15.63 -19.47
CA ARG A 402 -24.66 14.97 -20.63
C ARG A 402 -23.74 15.03 -21.86
N GLY A 403 -23.61 13.90 -22.55
CA GLY A 403 -22.76 13.78 -23.74
C GLY A 403 -21.26 13.71 -23.45
N ALA A 404 -20.86 13.52 -22.18
CA ALA A 404 -19.49 13.17 -21.84
C ALA A 404 -19.04 11.92 -22.61
N MET A 405 -17.74 11.80 -22.85
CA MET A 405 -17.18 10.68 -23.61
C MET A 405 -16.14 9.95 -22.76
N ILE A 406 -16.26 8.63 -22.69
CA ILE A 406 -15.25 7.77 -22.09
C ILE A 406 -14.23 7.33 -23.14
N SER A 407 -12.97 7.22 -22.75
CA SER A 407 -11.88 6.71 -23.59
C SER A 407 -11.36 5.37 -23.05
N GLY A 408 -10.79 4.53 -23.92
CA GLY A 408 -10.29 3.19 -23.54
C GLY A 408 -11.19 2.01 -23.94
N LEU A 409 -12.33 2.28 -24.61
CA LEU A 409 -13.13 1.21 -25.21
C LEU A 409 -12.39 0.55 -26.39
N ASP A 410 -12.32 -0.77 -26.33
CA ASP A 410 -11.95 -1.68 -27.42
C ASP A 410 -13.20 -2.18 -28.17
N ALA A 411 -13.06 -2.51 -29.47
CA ALA A 411 -14.15 -3.03 -30.30
C ALA A 411 -14.88 -4.25 -29.68
N ARG A 412 -14.18 -5.06 -28.86
CA ARG A 412 -14.76 -6.21 -28.14
C ARG A 412 -15.82 -5.82 -27.11
N HIS A 413 -15.82 -4.59 -26.59
CA HIS A 413 -16.89 -4.11 -25.69
C HIS A 413 -18.21 -3.91 -26.43
N GLY A 414 -18.19 -3.69 -27.76
CA GLY A 414 -19.36 -3.27 -28.53
C GLY A 414 -20.53 -4.25 -28.44
N ALA A 415 -20.26 -5.56 -28.49
CA ALA A 415 -21.31 -6.57 -28.36
C ALA A 415 -21.99 -6.54 -26.98
N TYR A 416 -21.23 -6.34 -25.91
CA TYR A 416 -21.77 -6.22 -24.56
C TYR A 416 -22.54 -4.91 -24.37
N LEU A 417 -22.02 -3.79 -24.87
CA LEU A 417 -22.69 -2.48 -24.81
C LEU A 417 -24.00 -2.48 -25.61
N ALA A 418 -24.01 -3.08 -26.80
CA ALA A 418 -25.23 -3.25 -27.59
C ALA A 418 -26.28 -4.09 -26.84
N HIS A 419 -25.86 -5.19 -26.19
CA HIS A 419 -26.75 -5.98 -25.34
C HIS A 419 -27.31 -5.15 -24.18
N TYR A 420 -26.45 -4.39 -23.49
CA TYR A 420 -26.83 -3.56 -22.37
C TYR A 420 -27.82 -2.45 -22.77
N ARG A 421 -27.56 -1.74 -23.88
CA ARG A 421 -28.48 -0.73 -24.43
C ARG A 421 -29.84 -1.31 -24.78
N ALA A 422 -29.90 -2.55 -25.27
CA ALA A 422 -31.15 -3.19 -25.66
C ALA A 422 -31.96 -3.77 -24.49
N HIS A 423 -31.32 -4.19 -23.39
CA HIS A 423 -31.98 -4.99 -22.34
C HIS A 423 -31.91 -4.39 -20.93
N CYS A 424 -31.10 -3.35 -20.71
CA CYS A 424 -30.82 -2.82 -19.36
C CYS A 424 -30.98 -1.30 -19.29
N PHE A 425 -30.53 -0.57 -20.31
CA PHE A 425 -30.65 0.87 -20.36
C PHE A 425 -32.13 1.31 -20.42
N VAL A 426 -32.48 2.30 -19.60
CA VAL A 426 -33.80 2.93 -19.57
C VAL A 426 -33.67 4.30 -20.23
N PRO A 427 -34.06 4.44 -21.51
CA PRO A 427 -33.88 5.70 -22.24
C PRO A 427 -34.64 6.88 -21.62
#